data_AF-A0AAN5IC20-F1
#
_entry.id   AF-A0AAN5IC20-F1
#
_cell.length_a   1.000
_cell.length_b   1.000
_cell.length_c   1.000
_cell.angle_alpha   90.00
_cell.angle_beta   90.00
_cell.angle_gamma   90.00
#
_symmetry.space_group_name_H-M   'P 1'
#
loop_
_entity.id
_entity.type
_entity.pdbx_description
1 polymer ?
#
loop_
_entity_poly.entity_id
_entity_poly.type
_entity_poly.pdbx_seq_one_letter_code
_entity_poly.pdbx_strand_id
1 'polypeptide(L)'
;LLERNRTAPWYRRQFTVGSPQSLRFHEVTIDVTLHCQKGFFGAACALHCVSDSRKNCDSQGQFSCQEGWTGPDCDRDASSPSSISSSSSPSVDSDQSYREYFTNDKLVFGLYLG
;
A
#
# COMPACT_ATOMS: atom_id res chain seq x y z
N LEU A 1 1.04 1.20 -35.16
CA LEU A 1 0.68 1.30 -33.73
C LEU A 1 2.00 1.42 -32.97
N LEU A 2 2.31 2.62 -32.47
CA LEU A 2 3.61 2.96 -31.87
C LEU A 2 3.77 2.25 -30.53
N GLU A 3 4.70 1.30 -30.45
CA GLU A 3 5.21 0.80 -29.17
C GLU A 3 6.00 1.90 -28.46
N ARG A 4 5.32 2.63 -27.58
CA ARG A 4 5.95 3.61 -26.69
C ARG A 4 6.58 2.88 -25.50
N ASN A 5 7.67 2.15 -25.74
CA ASN A 5 8.45 1.54 -24.68
C ASN A 5 9.96 1.63 -24.93
N ARG A 6 10.44 2.87 -25.09
CA ARG A 6 11.87 3.19 -24.96
C ARG A 6 12.02 4.32 -23.96
N THR A 7 11.95 3.98 -22.68
CA THR A 7 12.58 4.80 -21.64
C THR A 7 14.08 4.79 -21.92
N ALA A 8 14.59 5.89 -22.47
CA ALA A 8 15.99 6.01 -22.80
C ALA A 8 16.85 5.94 -21.51
N PRO A 9 17.96 5.18 -21.48
CA PRO A 9 18.77 4.95 -20.27
C PRO A 9 19.36 6.22 -19.62
N TRP A 10 19.38 7.35 -20.34
CA TRP A 10 19.93 8.63 -19.86
C TRP A 10 18.94 9.48 -19.06
N TYR A 11 17.67 9.08 -18.93
CA TYR A 11 16.69 9.76 -18.07
C TYR A 11 16.60 9.13 -16.66
N ARG A 12 17.68 8.50 -16.18
CA ARG A 12 17.79 8.10 -14.77
C ARG A 12 17.53 9.36 -13.94
N ARG A 13 16.52 9.33 -13.08
CA ARG A 13 16.17 10.43 -12.16
C ARG A 13 17.39 10.69 -11.26
N GLN A 14 18.27 11.60 -11.69
CA GLN A 14 19.51 11.93 -10.96
C GLN A 14 19.24 12.73 -9.69
N PHE A 15 18.01 13.20 -9.50
CA PHE A 15 17.61 13.96 -8.34
C PHE A 15 16.59 13.16 -7.53
N THR A 16 16.89 12.96 -6.25
CA THR A 16 15.97 12.47 -5.23
C THR A 16 15.49 13.65 -4.39
N VAL A 17 14.19 13.67 -4.09
CA VAL A 17 13.59 14.67 -3.19
C VAL A 17 14.32 14.66 -1.85
N GLY A 18 14.59 15.85 -1.30
CA GLY A 18 15.25 16.02 0.00
C GLY A 18 16.76 15.79 0.00
N SER A 19 17.37 15.42 -1.14
CA SER A 19 18.83 15.33 -1.26
C SER A 19 19.39 16.61 -1.90
N PRO A 20 20.17 17.43 -1.19
CA PRO A 20 20.86 18.58 -1.78
C PRO A 20 21.84 18.11 -2.85
N GLN A 21 21.83 18.76 -4.01
CA GLN A 21 22.77 18.50 -5.10
C GLN A 21 23.50 19.79 -5.46
N SER A 22 24.83 19.74 -5.41
CA SER A 22 25.69 20.85 -5.85
C SER A 22 25.95 20.74 -7.35
N LEU A 23 25.38 21.65 -8.13
CA LEU A 23 25.60 21.76 -9.56
C LEU A 23 26.71 22.76 -9.83
N ARG A 24 27.77 22.32 -10.51
CA ARG A 24 28.91 23.18 -10.86
C ARG A 24 28.74 23.70 -12.28
N PHE A 25 28.68 25.02 -12.42
CA PHE A 25 28.64 25.73 -13.68
C PHE A 25 29.83 26.71 -13.72
N HIS A 26 30.90 26.34 -14.41
CA HIS A 26 32.18 27.05 -14.37
C HIS A 26 32.69 27.24 -12.92
N GLU A 27 32.96 28.49 -12.51
CA GLU A 27 33.47 28.87 -11.19
C GLU A 27 32.34 29.04 -10.16
N VAL A 28 31.08 28.74 -10.52
CA VAL A 28 29.92 28.87 -9.65
C VAL A 28 29.39 27.51 -9.26
N THR A 29 29.12 27.33 -7.96
CA THR A 29 28.43 26.17 -7.41
C THR A 29 27.04 26.61 -6.96
N ILE A 30 26.01 25.87 -7.38
CA ILE A 30 24.61 26.10 -7.00
C ILE A 30 24.11 24.86 -6.27
N ASP A 31 23.65 25.04 -5.03
CA ASP A 31 23.00 23.96 -4.29
C ASP A 31 21.49 23.96 -4.57
N VAL A 32 20.98 22.83 -5.03
CA VAL A 32 19.57 22.65 -5.37
C VAL A 32 19.00 21.51 -4.54
N THR A 33 17.85 21.76 -3.91
CA THR A 33 17.08 20.72 -3.19
C THR A 33 15.67 20.65 -3.75
N LEU A 34 15.29 19.48 -4.25
CA LEU A 34 13.93 19.24 -4.72
C LEU A 34 13.00 18.90 -3.55
N HIS A 35 11.81 19.47 -3.60
CA HIS A 35 10.73 19.23 -2.64
C HIS A 35 9.47 18.81 -3.39
N CYS A 36 8.64 17.97 -2.77
CA CYS A 36 7.34 17.62 -3.34
C CYS A 36 6.34 18.77 -3.15
N GLN A 37 5.34 18.81 -4.03
CA GLN A 37 4.15 19.62 -3.81
C GLN A 37 3.42 19.15 -2.55
N LYS A 38 2.62 20.04 -1.96
CA LYS A 38 1.82 19.72 -0.77
C LYS A 38 0.95 18.49 -1.02
N GLY A 39 1.00 17.53 -0.10
CA GLY A 39 0.25 16.28 -0.18
C GLY A 39 0.90 15.20 -1.06
N PHE A 40 2.08 15.44 -1.63
CA PHE A 40 2.83 14.44 -2.38
C PHE A 40 4.11 14.03 -1.65
N PHE A 41 4.45 12.75 -1.73
CA PHE A 41 5.51 12.12 -0.95
C PHE A 41 6.31 11.09 -1.76
N GLY A 42 7.41 10.64 -1.15
CA GLY A 42 8.34 9.67 -1.73
C GLY A 42 9.37 10.29 -2.68
N ALA A 43 10.35 9.49 -3.08
CA ALA A 43 11.51 9.95 -3.86
C ALA A 43 11.18 10.61 -5.20
N ALA A 44 9.98 10.33 -5.74
CA ALA A 44 9.49 10.87 -7.01
C ALA A 44 8.17 11.64 -6.90
N CYS A 45 7.74 12.00 -5.68
CA CYS A 45 6.46 12.66 -5.43
C CYS A 45 5.26 11.93 -6.05
N ALA A 46 5.33 10.60 -6.14
CA ALA A 46 4.29 9.79 -6.79
C ALA A 46 3.20 9.34 -5.82
N LEU A 47 3.48 9.39 -4.51
CA LEU A 47 2.52 9.02 -3.48
C LEU A 47 1.72 10.27 -3.08
N HIS A 48 0.40 10.23 -3.26
CA HIS A 48 -0.47 11.32 -2.88
C HIS A 48 -1.24 10.97 -1.60
N CYS A 49 -1.12 11.80 -0.58
CA CYS A 49 -1.80 11.63 0.70
C CYS A 49 -2.20 12.99 1.28
N VAL A 50 -3.48 13.11 1.67
CA VAL A 50 -4.01 14.30 2.34
C VAL A 50 -4.86 13.82 3.50
N SER A 51 -4.55 14.24 4.72
CA SER A 51 -5.36 13.93 5.90
C SER A 51 -6.73 14.61 5.80
N ASP A 52 -7.77 13.91 6.23
CA ASP A 52 -9.14 14.41 6.33
C ASP A 52 -9.82 13.83 7.59
N SER A 53 -11.17 13.89 7.67
CA SER A 53 -11.92 13.36 8.81
C SER A 53 -11.87 11.83 8.95
N ARG A 54 -11.41 11.11 7.93
CA ARG A 54 -11.44 9.64 7.84
C ARG A 54 -10.06 9.01 7.73
N LYS A 55 -9.06 9.76 7.29
CA LYS A 55 -7.67 9.27 7.15
C LYS A 55 -6.65 10.26 7.71
N ASN A 56 -5.56 9.73 8.24
CA ASN A 56 -4.40 10.50 8.64
C ASN A 56 -3.16 10.08 7.86
N CYS A 57 -2.47 11.04 7.25
CA CYS A 57 -1.21 10.82 6.55
C CYS A 57 0.00 11.08 7.45
N ASP A 58 1.00 10.21 7.38
CA ASP A 58 2.28 10.39 8.04
C ASP A 58 3.26 11.23 7.20
N SER A 59 4.49 11.41 7.71
CA SER A 59 5.54 12.17 7.03
C SER A 59 6.11 11.50 5.78
N GLN A 60 5.82 10.21 5.58
CA GLN A 60 6.21 9.43 4.40
C GLN A 60 5.08 9.33 3.38
N GLY A 61 3.90 9.86 3.68
CA GLY A 61 2.70 9.78 2.85
C GLY A 61 1.95 8.47 2.96
N GLN A 62 2.27 7.61 3.93
CA GLN A 62 1.42 6.47 4.27
C GLN A 62 0.23 6.98 5.11
N PHE A 63 -0.90 6.29 5.03
CA PHE A 63 -2.06 6.66 5.83
C PHE A 63 -2.58 5.53 6.70
N SER A 64 -3.22 5.94 7.79
CA SER A 64 -4.07 5.09 8.61
C SER A 64 -5.49 5.65 8.63
N CYS A 65 -6.48 4.77 8.77
CA CYS A 65 -7.85 5.19 8.97
C CYS A 65 -8.04 5.76 10.38
N GLN A 66 -8.82 6.83 10.45
CA GLN A 66 -9.32 7.38 11.71
C GLN A 66 -10.28 6.40 12.37
N GLU A 67 -10.50 6.59 13.67
CA GLU A 67 -11.46 5.78 14.43
C GLU A 67 -12.84 5.79 13.76
N GLY A 68 -13.47 4.63 13.66
CA GLY A 68 -14.75 4.45 12.97
C GLY A 68 -14.65 4.25 11.45
N TRP A 69 -13.46 4.30 10.85
CA TRP A 69 -13.27 4.07 9.41
C TRP A 69 -12.36 2.87 9.13
N THR A 70 -12.62 2.18 8.02
CA THR A 70 -11.87 1.00 7.57
C THR A 70 -11.89 0.87 6.04
N GLY A 71 -11.26 -0.19 5.55
CA GLY A 71 -11.08 -0.45 4.12
C GLY A 71 -9.76 0.13 3.59
N PRO A 72 -9.40 -0.21 2.35
CA PRO A 72 -8.15 0.20 1.74
C PRO A 72 -8.04 1.72 1.58
N ASP A 73 -9.17 2.44 1.49
CA ASP A 73 -9.22 3.90 1.27
C ASP A 73 -9.91 4.65 2.42
N CYS A 74 -10.14 3.99 3.56
CA CYS A 74 -10.84 4.55 4.72
C CYS A 74 -12.24 5.10 4.39
N ASP A 75 -12.93 4.45 3.46
CA ASP A 75 -14.22 4.86 2.91
C ASP A 75 -15.40 4.11 3.54
N ARG A 76 -15.13 3.09 4.36
CA ARG A 76 -16.15 2.25 5.01
C ARG A 76 -16.27 2.59 6.48
N ASP A 77 -17.50 2.74 6.94
CA ASP A 77 -17.81 2.87 8.36
C ASP A 77 -17.60 1.52 9.06
N ALA A 78 -16.72 1.47 10.07
CA ALA A 78 -16.41 0.25 10.80
C ALA A 78 -17.60 -0.30 11.59
N SER A 79 -18.59 0.54 11.92
CA SER A 79 -19.83 0.14 12.60
C SER A 79 -20.90 -0.41 11.65
N SER A 80 -20.72 -0.27 10.34
CA SER A 80 -21.68 -0.78 9.36
C SER A 80 -21.62 -2.32 9.31
N PRO A 81 -22.77 -3.02 9.43
CA PRO A 81 -22.81 -4.48 9.43
C PRO A 81 -22.32 -5.11 8.11
N SER A 82 -22.21 -4.32 7.04
CA SER A 82 -21.60 -4.72 5.77
C SER A 82 -20.06 -4.63 5.73
N SER A 83 -19.43 -3.99 6.72
CA SER A 83 -17.96 -3.85 6.85
C SER A 83 -17.32 -5.07 7.52
N ILE A 84 -18.13 -5.86 8.22
CA ILE A 84 -17.80 -7.22 8.61
C ILE A 84 -17.96 -8.05 7.34
N SER A 85 -16.90 -8.13 6.54
CA SER A 85 -16.77 -9.23 5.60
C SER A 85 -16.86 -10.49 6.45
N SER A 86 -17.97 -11.19 6.29
CA SER A 86 -18.20 -12.54 6.77
C SER A 86 -17.02 -13.41 6.36
N SER A 87 -16.02 -13.54 7.24
CA SER A 87 -15.56 -14.89 7.53
C SER A 87 -16.78 -15.60 8.06
N SER A 88 -17.53 -16.24 7.16
CA SER A 88 -18.41 -17.33 7.55
C SER A 88 -17.50 -18.38 8.19
N SER A 89 -17.20 -18.19 9.48
CA SER A 89 -17.01 -19.34 10.35
C SER A 89 -18.33 -20.09 10.26
N PRO A 90 -18.34 -21.33 9.73
CA PRO A 90 -19.54 -22.14 9.80
C PRO A 90 -19.92 -22.19 11.28
N SER A 91 -21.22 -22.06 11.55
CA SER A 91 -21.79 -22.34 12.86
C SER A 91 -21.19 -23.65 13.36
N VAL A 92 -20.32 -23.57 14.36
CA VAL A 92 -19.78 -24.72 15.08
C VAL A 92 -20.93 -25.25 15.91
N ASP A 93 -21.80 -26.01 15.26
CA ASP A 93 -22.57 -27.03 15.97
C ASP A 93 -21.59 -28.11 16.43
N SER A 94 -21.84 -28.63 17.61
CA SER A 94 -20.88 -29.44 18.36
C SER A 94 -20.54 -30.75 17.66
N ASP A 95 -19.29 -31.18 17.87
CA ASP A 95 -18.82 -32.56 17.77
C ASP A 95 -18.41 -33.09 16.37
N GLN A 96 -17.24 -32.69 15.85
CA GLN A 96 -16.39 -33.62 15.09
C GLN A 96 -14.95 -33.12 14.93
N SER A 97 -13.99 -33.86 15.50
CA SER A 97 -12.55 -33.67 15.34
C SER A 97 -12.10 -34.19 13.96
N TYR A 98 -11.80 -33.29 13.02
CA TYR A 98 -10.99 -33.63 11.84
C TYR A 98 -9.97 -32.52 11.56
N ARG A 99 -8.75 -32.91 11.15
CA ARG A 99 -7.66 -31.99 10.78
C ARG A 99 -7.47 -32.00 9.27
N GLU A 100 -7.59 -30.83 8.65
CA GLU A 100 -7.38 -30.64 7.20
C GLU A 100 -5.88 -30.56 6.90
N TYR A 101 -5.41 -31.35 5.92
CA TYR A 101 -4.05 -31.25 5.38
C TYR A 101 -4.13 -30.85 3.90
N PHE A 102 -3.46 -29.74 3.54
CA PHE A 102 -3.36 -29.28 2.16
C PHE A 102 -2.10 -29.86 1.51
N THR A 103 -2.27 -30.63 0.43
CA THR A 103 -1.18 -30.90 -0.51
C THR A 103 -1.66 -30.69 -1.94
N ASN A 104 -1.02 -29.76 -2.65
CA ASN A 104 -1.20 -29.44 -4.07
C ASN A 104 -2.66 -29.39 -4.57
N ASP A 105 -3.39 -28.37 -4.11
CA ASP A 105 -4.68 -27.88 -4.65
C ASP A 105 -5.81 -28.91 -4.82
N LYS A 106 -5.83 -29.98 -4.01
CA LYS A 106 -7.00 -30.85 -3.85
C LYS A 106 -7.29 -31.13 -2.38
N LEU A 107 -8.50 -30.76 -1.92
CA LEU A 107 -9.05 -31.15 -0.63
C LEU A 107 -9.30 -32.67 -0.65
N VAL A 108 -8.61 -33.41 0.22
CA VAL A 108 -8.83 -34.84 0.44
C VAL A 108 -9.40 -35.02 1.84
N PHE A 109 -10.64 -35.50 1.95
CA PHE A 109 -11.25 -35.86 3.23
C PHE A 109 -10.84 -37.30 3.58
N GLY A 110 -9.95 -37.47 4.56
CA GLY A 110 -9.56 -38.77 5.08
C GLY A 110 -10.24 -39.06 6.42
N LEU A 111 -10.96 -40.18 6.53
CA LEU A 111 -11.50 -40.68 7.80
C LEU A 111 -10.41 -41.49 8.52
N TYR A 112 -10.03 -41.10 9.74
CA TYR A 112 -9.19 -41.94 10.60
C TYR A 112 -10.11 -42.77 11.49
N LEU A 113 -10.04 -44.10 11.36
CA LEU A 113 -10.65 -45.03 12.31
C LEU A 113 -9.59 -45.32 13.38
N GLY A 114 -9.89 -44.95 14.63
CA GLY A 114 -9.11 -45.29 15.81
C GLY A 114 -10.06 -45.63 16.94
#